data_AF-A0A257N7U8-F1
#
_entry.id   AF-A0A257N7U8-F1
#
_cell.length_a   1.000
_cell.length_b   1.000
_cell.length_c   1.000
_cell.angle_alpha   90.00
_cell.angle_beta   90.00
_cell.angle_gamma   90.00
#
_symmetry.space_group_name_H-M   'P 1'
#
loop_
_entity.id
_entity.type
_entity.pdbx_description
1 polymer ?
#
loop_
_entity_poly.entity_id
_entity_poly.type
_entity_poly.pdbx_seq_one_letter_code
_entity_poly.pdbx_strand_id
1 'polypeptide(L)' 'MNPKTPKQKLVVIGNGMAGMRTVEELLSAAPDQYDITVFGAEPYRNYNRIMLSAL' A
#
# COMPACT_ATOMS: atom_id res chain seq x y z
N MET A 1 7.87 5.73 27.82
CA MET A 1 7.88 5.64 26.34
C MET A 1 8.66 4.39 25.97
N ASN A 2 8.02 3.38 25.39
CA ASN A 2 8.73 2.19 24.91
C ASN A 2 9.55 2.61 23.68
N PRO A 3 10.84 2.26 23.57
CA PRO A 3 11.62 2.58 22.38
C PRO A 3 10.96 1.90 21.18
N LYS A 4 10.47 2.67 20.21
CA LYS A 4 9.96 2.11 18.95
C LYS A 4 11.12 1.45 18.24
N THR A 5 11.12 0.13 18.16
CA THR A 5 12.00 -0.63 17.30
C THR A 5 11.90 -0.05 15.88
N PRO A 6 13.01 0.15 15.16
CA PRO A 6 12.96 0.70 13.80
C PRO A 6 12.07 -0.17 12.92
N LYS A 7 11.10 0.46 12.24
CA LYS A 7 10.19 -0.22 11.32
C LYS A 7 10.98 -0.82 10.14
N GLN A 8 10.58 -2.00 9.69
CA GLN A 8 11.14 -2.60 8.48
C GLN A 8 10.72 -1.79 7.26
N LYS A 9 11.67 -1.50 6.36
CA LYS A 9 11.37 -0.82 5.11
C LYS A 9 10.69 -1.79 4.14
N LEU A 10 9.51 -1.43 3.64
CA LEU A 10 8.77 -2.22 2.66
C LEU A 10 8.53 -1.38 1.41
N VAL A 11 8.94 -1.90 0.26
CA VAL A 11 8.67 -1.26 -1.04
C VAL A 11 7.61 -2.07 -1.77
N VAL A 12 6.56 -1.39 -2.22
CA VAL A 12 5.50 -1.96 -3.05
C VAL A 12 5.60 -1.37 -4.45
N ILE A 13 5.75 -2.22 -5.47
CA ILE A 13 5.78 -1.81 -6.87
C ILE A 13 4.40 -2.03 -7.48
N GLY A 14 3.72 -0.94 -7.81
CA GLY A 14 2.37 -0.91 -8.37
C GLY A 14 1.35 -0.30 -7.41
N ASN A 15 0.83 0.89 -7.75
CA ASN A 15 -0.27 1.57 -7.04
C ASN A 15 -1.67 1.11 -7.51
N GLY A 16 -1.81 -0.18 -7.79
CA GLY A 16 -3.07 -0.78 -8.22
C GLY A 16 -3.94 -1.24 -7.05
N MET A 17 -5.15 -1.73 -7.35
CA MET A 17 -6.08 -2.27 -6.34
C MET A 17 -5.45 -3.38 -5.48
N ALA A 18 -4.69 -4.30 -6.11
CA ALA A 18 -4.02 -5.37 -5.38
C ALA A 18 -2.97 -4.84 -4.40
N GLY A 19 -2.08 -3.95 -4.86
CA GLY A 19 -1.02 -3.36 -4.03
C GLY A 19 -1.60 -2.59 -2.85
N MET A 20 -2.62 -1.76 -3.08
CA MET A 20 -3.24 -0.99 -2.00
C MET A 20 -4.01 -1.88 -1.03
N ARG A 21 -4.69 -2.94 -1.50
CA ARG A 21 -5.35 -3.89 -0.60
C ARG A 21 -4.33 -4.59 0.31
N THR A 22 -3.18 -5.00 -0.22
CA THR A 22 -2.10 -5.57 0.60
C THR A 22 -1.62 -4.58 1.67
N VAL A 23 -1.44 -3.31 1.32
CA VAL A 23 -1.03 -2.28 2.29
C VAL A 23 -2.08 -2.09 3.39
N GLU A 24 -3.37 -2.05 3.04
CA GLU A 24 -4.46 -1.97 4.02
C GLU A 24 -4.45 -3.13 5.00
N GLU A 25 -4.32 -4.38 4.51
CA GLU A 25 -4.26 -5.56 5.36
C GLU A 25 -3.03 -5.56 6.28
N LEU A 26 -1.86 -5.11 5.77
CA LEU A 26 -0.64 -4.98 6.58
C LEU A 26 -0.79 -3.93 7.68
N LEU A 27 -1.40 -2.78 7.38
CA LEU A 27 -1.64 -1.74 8.36
C LEU A 27 -2.64 -2.17 9.43
N SER A 28 -3.62 -3.01 9.06
CA SER A 28 -4.59 -3.59 10.00
C SER A 28 -3.95 -4.65 10.90
N ALA A 29 -3.17 -5.57 10.33
CA ALA A 29 -2.57 -6.69 11.05
C ALA A 29 -1.32 -6.30 11.85
N ALA A 30 -0.54 -5.33 11.37
CA ALA A 30 0.77 -4.97 11.93
C ALA A 30 1.08 -3.46 11.77
N PRO A 31 0.31 -2.57 12.43
CA PRO A 31 0.32 -1.11 12.21
C PRO A 31 1.67 -0.43 12.44
N ASP A 32 2.54 -1.03 13.26
CA ASP A 32 3.85 -0.47 13.61
C ASP A 32 5.05 -1.26 13.07
N GLN A 33 4.82 -2.27 12.23
CA GLN A 33 5.91 -3.14 11.74
C GLN A 33 6.67 -2.55 10.55
N TYR A 34 5.96 -1.88 9.63
CA TYR A 34 6.52 -1.46 8.35
C TYR A 34 6.49 0.05 8.14
N ASP A 35 7.54 0.55 7.48
CA ASP A 35 7.59 1.85 6.85
C ASP A 35 7.49 1.63 5.33
N ILE A 36 6.35 1.98 4.76
CA ILE A 36 5.90 1.53 3.44
C ILE A 36 6.09 2.65 2.42
N THR A 37 6.80 2.35 1.34
CA THR A 37 6.88 3.21 0.15
C THR A 37 6.26 2.51 -1.04
N VAL A 38 5.33 3.18 -1.73
CA VAL A 38 4.65 2.65 -2.92
C VAL A 38 5.14 3.41 -4.15
N PHE A 39 5.60 2.67 -5.17
CA PHE A 39 5.90 3.23 -6.48
C PHE A 39 4.78 2.90 -7.47
N GLY A 40 4.23 3.93 -8.12
CA GLY A 40 3.27 3.80 -9.20
C GLY A 40 3.79 4.47 -10.47
N ALA A 41 3.51 3.89 -11.63
CA ALA A 41 3.82 4.51 -12.91
C ALA A 41 2.79 5.58 -13.31
N GLU A 42 1.57 5.50 -12.78
CA GLU A 42 0.50 6.45 -13.04
C GLU A 42 0.56 7.62 -12.07
N PRO A 43 0.28 8.86 -12.54
CA PRO A 43 0.24 10.05 -11.69
C PRO A 43 -1.02 10.13 -10.82
N TYR A 44 -1.90 9.13 -10.92
CA TYR A 44 -3.20 9.09 -10.25
C TYR A 44 -3.16 8.18 -9.01
N ARG A 45 -4.11 8.39 -8.09
CA ARG A 45 -4.35 7.44 -6.99
C ARG A 45 -4.83 6.09 -7.55
N ASN A 46 -4.78 5.04 -6.74
CA ASN A 46 -5.38 3.76 -7.11
C ASN A 46 -6.89 3.95 -7.38
N TYR A 47 -7.39 3.27 -8.39
CA TYR A 47 -8.80 3.32 -8.77
C TYR A 47 -9.25 1.94 -9.27
N ASN A 48 -10.57 1.72 -9.29
CA ASN A 48 -11.12 0.47 -9.81
C ASN A 48 -11.11 0.49 -11.34
N ARG A 49 -10.13 -0.20 -11.95
CA ARG A 49 -10.01 -0.31 -13.41
C ARG A 49 -11.22 -0.97 -14.07
N ILE A 50 -11.95 -1.82 -13.36
CA ILE A 50 -13.16 -2.48 -13.88
C ILE A 50 -14.24 -1.44 -14.20
N MET A 51 -14.31 -0.36 -13.42
CA MET A 51 -15.30 0.71 -13.63
C MET A 51 -14.97 1.63 -14.81
N LEU A 52 -13.80 1.47 -15.46
CA LEU A 52 -13.42 2.30 -16.61
C LEU A 52 -14.04 1.85 -17.92
N SER A 53 -14.52 0.61 -18.00
CA SER A 53 -15.28 0.13 -19.15
C SER A 53 -16.66 -0.31 -18.68
N ALA A 54 -17.70 0.37 -19.14
CA ALA A 54 -19.06 -0.12 -19.01
C ALA A 54 -19.22 -1.33 -19.97
N LEU A 55 -19.04 -2.53 -19.43
CA LEU A 55 -19.67 -3.74 -19.96
C LEU A 55 -21.06 -3.86 -19.34
#